data_AF-A0A7W8KQB1-F1
#
_entry.id   AF-A0A7W8KQB1-F1
#
_cell.length_a   1.000
_cell.length_b   1.000
_cell.length_c   1.000
_cell.angle_alpha   90.00
_cell.angle_beta   90.00
_cell.angle_gamma   90.00
#
_symmetry.space_group_name_H-M   'P 1'
#
loop_
_entity.id
_entity.type
_entity.pdbx_description
1 polymer ?
#
loop_
_entity_poly.entity_id
_entity_poly.type
_entity_poly.pdbx_seq_one_letter_code
_entity_poly.pdbx_strand_id
1 'polypeptide(L)' 'MSPTSPSSPLPERPDTPCVAVCSTTFDDVCRGCGRTVDEVAQWVFMNPEEREVVWQRILAQGYPRRNY' A
#
# COMPACT_ATOMS: atom_id res chain seq x y z
N MET A 1 -36.67 6.99 18.02
CA MET A 1 -36.36 5.69 18.63
C MET A 1 -35.34 5.00 17.76
N SER A 2 -34.38 4.38 18.44
CA SER A 2 -33.26 3.57 17.96
C SER A 2 -32.00 4.28 17.46
N PRO A 3 -30.83 3.77 17.88
CA PRO A 3 -29.68 4.58 18.31
C PRO A 3 -28.36 4.19 17.62
N THR A 4 -27.31 4.98 17.86
CA THR A 4 -25.88 4.58 17.91
C THR A 4 -25.24 3.84 16.71
N SER A 5 -24.28 4.51 16.05
CA SER A 5 -22.92 3.97 15.91
C SER A 5 -21.90 5.04 15.50
N PRO A 6 -21.08 5.56 16.43
CA PRO A 6 -19.77 6.08 16.09
C PRO A 6 -18.83 4.87 16.00
N SER A 7 -18.55 4.42 14.79
CA SER A 7 -17.42 3.51 14.55
C SER A 7 -16.72 4.00 13.31
N SER A 8 -16.00 5.11 13.46
CA SER A 8 -14.79 5.27 12.66
C SER A 8 -13.81 4.24 13.20
N PRO A 9 -13.51 3.14 12.49
CA PRO A 9 -12.41 2.30 12.90
C PRO A 9 -11.16 3.19 13.00
N LEU A 10 -10.33 2.90 14.00
CA LEU A 10 -8.94 3.35 14.11
C LEU A 10 -8.33 3.40 12.70
N PRO A 11 -7.50 4.40 12.34
CA PRO A 11 -7.03 4.55 10.97
C PRO A 11 -6.38 3.25 10.51
N GLU A 12 -7.18 2.45 9.81
CA GLU A 12 -6.81 1.13 9.36
C GLU A 12 -5.77 1.38 8.28
N ARG A 13 -4.66 0.64 8.35
CA ARG A 13 -3.60 0.75 7.35
C ARG A 13 -4.27 0.74 5.96
N PRO A 14 -3.96 1.70 5.07
CA PRO A 14 -4.67 1.80 3.81
C PRO A 14 -4.57 0.48 3.04
N ASP A 15 -5.63 0.09 2.33
CA ASP A 15 -5.67 -1.14 1.53
C ASP A 15 -4.55 -1.23 0.49
N THR A 16 -3.97 -0.10 0.10
CA THR A 16 -2.84 -0.04 -0.81
C THR A 16 -1.79 0.97 -0.31
N PRO A 17 -0.50 0.69 -0.47
CA PRO A 17 0.58 1.65 -0.16
C PRO A 17 0.79 2.69 -1.28
N CYS A 18 -0.13 2.82 -2.23
CA CYS A 18 0.02 3.72 -3.37
C CYS A 18 -0.08 5.19 -2.93
N VAL A 19 0.85 6.02 -3.40
CA VAL A 19 0.86 7.49 -3.15
C VAL A 19 0.46 8.30 -4.38
N ALA A 20 -0.23 7.67 -5.34
CA ALA A 20 -0.63 8.24 -6.63
C ALA A 20 0.53 8.76 -7.51
N VAL A 21 1.76 8.37 -7.19
CA VAL A 21 2.97 8.63 -7.99
C VAL A 21 3.64 7.28 -8.26
N CYS A 22 3.92 7.00 -9.54
CA CYS A 22 4.59 5.78 -9.96
C CYS A 22 5.84 6.12 -10.78
N SER A 23 6.99 5.57 -10.39
CA SER A 23 8.24 5.71 -11.14
C SER A 23 8.68 4.39 -11.82
N THR A 24 7.87 3.32 -11.73
CA THR A 24 8.26 2.00 -12.26
C THR A 24 8.32 1.92 -13.79
N THR A 25 7.94 2.99 -14.47
CA THR A 25 8.20 3.16 -15.91
C THR A 25 9.70 3.26 -16.20
N PHE A 26 10.48 3.76 -15.25
CA PHE A 26 11.92 4.00 -15.39
C PHE A 26 12.78 3.32 -14.32
N ASP A 27 12.19 2.89 -13.20
CA ASP A 27 12.85 2.17 -12.12
C ASP A 27 12.25 0.76 -11.94
N ASP A 28 13.02 -0.20 -11.43
CA ASP A 28 12.48 -1.53 -11.07
C ASP A 28 11.56 -1.49 -9.83
N VAL A 29 11.79 -0.52 -8.94
CA VAL A 29 11.02 -0.30 -7.71
C VAL A 29 10.47 1.12 -7.69
N CYS A 30 9.18 1.25 -7.43
CA CYS A 30 8.51 2.52 -7.34
C CYS A 30 9.13 3.35 -6.21
N ARG A 31 9.71 4.50 -6.55
CA ARG A 31 10.23 5.43 -5.55
C ARG A 31 9.12 5.87 -4.60
N GLY A 32 7.86 5.96 -5.07
CA GLY A 32 6.61 6.20 -4.34
C GLY A 32 6.26 5.21 -3.23
N CYS A 33 5.70 4.09 -3.67
CA CYS A 33 5.13 3.10 -2.77
C CYS A 33 6.12 2.00 -2.37
N GLY A 34 7.31 1.95 -2.96
CA GLY A 34 8.32 0.91 -2.68
C GLY A 34 8.02 -0.44 -3.31
N ARG A 35 7.05 -0.51 -4.22
CA ARG A 35 6.61 -1.75 -4.88
C ARG A 35 7.23 -1.93 -6.24
N THR A 36 7.46 -3.16 -6.64
CA THR A 36 7.90 -3.48 -8.01
C THR A 36 6.73 -3.36 -8.98
N VAL A 37 7.04 -3.28 -10.28
CA VAL A 37 6.01 -3.26 -11.33
C VAL A 37 5.09 -4.48 -11.26
N ASP A 38 5.65 -5.65 -10.97
CA ASP A 38 4.92 -6.91 -10.88
C ASP A 38 3.93 -6.90 -9.72
N GLU A 39 4.38 -6.45 -8.54
CA GLU A 39 3.50 -6.32 -7.39
C GLU A 39 2.37 -5.33 -7.65
N VAL A 40 2.66 -4.18 -8.29
CA VAL A 40 1.63 -3.20 -8.62
C VAL A 40 0.57 -3.81 -9.54
N ALA A 41 0.99 -4.56 -10.57
CA ALA A 41 0.09 -5.24 -11.50
C ALA A 41 -0.70 -6.38 -10.84
N GLN A 42 -0.07 -7.15 -9.95
CA GLN A 42 -0.67 -8.31 -9.30
C GLN A 42 -1.48 -7.98 -8.03
N TRP A 43 -1.42 -6.75 -7.50
CA TRP A 43 -2.01 -6.42 -6.19
C TRP A 43 -3.46 -6.86 -6.01
N VAL A 44 -4.28 -6.68 -7.05
CA VAL A 44 -5.70 -7.01 -7.02
C VAL A 44 -5.95 -8.51 -6.98
N PHE A 45 -5.00 -9.32 -7.45
CA PHE A 45 -5.05 -10.78 -7.46
C PHE A 45 -4.33 -11.41 -6.25
N MET A 46 -3.46 -10.64 -5.58
CA MET A 46 -2.75 -11.10 -4.39
C MET A 46 -3.69 -11.37 -3.22
N ASN A 47 -3.43 -12.48 -2.52
CA ASN A 47 -4.06 -12.85 -1.27
C ASN A 47 -3.57 -11.97 -0.11
N PRO A 48 -4.31 -11.89 1.01
CA PRO A 48 -3.93 -11.06 2.17
C PRO A 48 -2.53 -11.34 2.69
N GLU A 49 -2.10 -12.61 2.70
CA GLU A 49 -0.77 -13.02 3.13
C GLU A 49 0.33 -12.47 2.22
N GLU A 50 0.15 -12.54 0.90
CA GLU A 50 1.08 -11.98 -0.08
C GLU A 50 1.16 -10.46 0.05
N ARG A 51 0.01 -9.80 0.25
CA ARG A 51 -0.05 -8.36 0.50
C ARG A 51 0.71 -7.98 1.77
N GLU A 52 0.62 -8.79 2.83
CA GLU A 52 1.35 -8.53 4.07
C GLU A 52 2.86 -8.68 3.89
N VAL A 53 3.33 -9.65 3.09
CA VAL A 53 4.76 -9.78 2.76
C VAL A 53 5.28 -8.52 2.05
N VAL A 54 4.52 -8.01 1.07
CA VAL A 54 4.85 -6.73 0.41
C VAL A 54 4.89 -5.59 1.42
N TRP A 55 3.89 -5.51 2.31
CA TRP A 55 3.84 -4.51 3.38
C TRP A 55 5.06 -4.55 4.30
N GLN A 56 5.44 -5.72 4.78
CA GLN A 56 6.61 -5.87 5.64
C GLN A 56 7.89 -5.41 4.94
N ARG A 57 8.06 -5.77 3.67
CA ARG A 57 9.22 -5.37 2.88
C ARG A 57 9.28 -3.85 2.69
N ILE A 58 8.20 -3.22 2.23
CA ILE A 58 8.20 -1.78 1.94
C ILE A 58 8.32 -0.93 3.22
N LEU A 59 7.73 -1.38 4.33
CA LEU A 59 7.85 -0.72 5.63
C LEU A 59 9.28 -0.82 6.16
N ALA A 60 9.93 -1.98 6.05
CA ALA A 60 11.33 -2.16 6.44
C ALA A 60 12.28 -1.24 5.64
N GLN A 61 11.91 -0.89 4.41
CA GLN A 61 12.66 0.03 3.55
C GLN A 61 12.29 1.52 3.77
N GLY A 62 11.29 1.82 4.61
CA GLY A 62 10.85 3.18 4.92
C GLY A 62 9.97 3.81 3.83
N TYR A 63 9.14 3.01 3.16
CA TYR A 63 8.06 3.45 2.27
C TYR A 63 6.70 3.33 2.99
N PRO A 64 5.64 3.98 2.48
CA PRO A 64 5.62 4.93 1.36
C PRO A 64 6.22 6.28 1.75
N ARG A 65 6.99 6.91 0.85
CA ARG A 65 7.38 8.32 1.04
C ARG A 65 6.40 9.19 0.26
N ARG A 66 6.06 10.37 0.77
CA ARG A 66 5.10 11.27 0.10
C ARG A 66 5.77 12.45 -0.61
N ASN A 67 7.09 12.60 -0.41
CA ASN A 67 7.91 13.60 -1.09
C ASN A 67 8.84 12.90 -2.08
N TYR A 68 8.62 13.14 -3.37
CA TYR A 68 9.54 12.88 -4.48
C TYR A 68 9.75 14.15 -5.26
#